data_AF-A0A3M1X2P6-F1
#
_entry.id   AF-A0A3M1X2P6-F1
#
_cell.length_a   1.000
_cell.length_b   1.000
_cell.length_c   1.000
_cell.angle_alpha   90.00
_cell.angle_beta   90.00
_cell.angle_gamma   90.00
#
_symmetry.space_group_name_H-M   'P 1'
#
loop_
_entity.id
_entity.type
_entity.pdbx_description
1 polymer ?
#
loop_
_entity_poly.entity_id
_entity_poly.type
_entity_poly.pdbx_seq_one_letter_code
_entity_poly.pdbx_strand_id
1 'polypeptide(L)' 'DYASYCALGIKDPVGSKAWCEKMEEKPKSDWTANEAASYAKHCVF' A
#
# COMPACT_ATOMS: atom_id res chain seq x y z
N ASP A 1 6.64 14.74 2.13
CA ASP A 1 5.95 14.11 3.28
C ASP A 1 4.47 14.43 3.17
N TYR A 2 3.61 13.44 2.88
CA TYR A 2 2.15 13.51 2.60
C TYR A 2 1.62 14.56 1.59
N ALA A 3 1.94 15.85 1.75
CA ALA A 3 1.61 16.94 0.83
C ALA A 3 2.10 16.71 -0.61
N SER A 4 3.29 16.11 -0.77
CA SER A 4 3.83 15.79 -2.09
C SER A 4 3.07 14.64 -2.78
N TYR A 5 2.58 13.64 -2.02
CA TYR A 5 1.72 12.58 -2.57
C TYR A 5 0.35 13.13 -2.96
N CYS A 6 -0.20 14.07 -2.18
CA CYS A 6 -1.47 14.72 -2.47
C CYS A 6 -1.41 15.58 -3.74
N ALA A 7 -0.30 16.29 -3.97
CA ALA A 7 -0.08 17.06 -5.21
C ALA A 7 0.02 16.19 -6.46
N LEU A 8 0.47 14.95 -6.30
CA LEU A 8 0.55 13.94 -7.38
C LEU A 8 -0.73 13.08 -7.49
N GLY A 9 -1.76 13.35 -6.68
CA GLY A 9 -3.01 12.60 -6.68
C GLY A 9 -2.90 11.17 -6.12
N ILE A 10 -1.80 10.84 -5.43
CA ILE A 10 -1.60 9.53 -4.80
C ILE A 10 -2.23 9.59 -3.41
N LYS A 11 -3.38 8.94 -3.26
CA LYS A 11 -4.18 8.96 -2.03
C LYS A 11 -3.60 8.06 -0.92
N ASP A 12 -3.19 6.85 -1.30
CA ASP A 12 -2.68 5.82 -0.40
C ASP A 12 -1.32 5.32 -0.93
N PRO A 13 -0.20 6.01 -0.62
CA PRO A 13 1.12 5.60 -1.08
C PRO A 13 1.44 4.16 -0.62
N VAL A 14 2.10 3.38 -1.48
CA VAL A 14 2.54 2.02 -1.15
C VAL A 14 3.37 2.02 0.13
N GLY A 15 3.01 1.14 1.07
CA GLY A 15 3.66 1.04 2.39
C GLY A 15 3.21 2.08 3.41
N SER A 16 2.28 2.98 3.08
CA SER A 16 1.61 3.81 4.08
C SER A 16 0.65 2.97 4.93
N LYS A 17 0.36 3.41 6.15
CA LYS A 17 -0.60 2.73 7.05
C LYS A 17 -1.95 2.48 6.38
N ALA A 18 -2.50 3.50 5.71
CA ALA A 18 -3.77 3.40 4.99
C ALA A 18 -3.71 2.40 3.82
N TRP A 19 -2.58 2.34 3.12
CA TRP A 19 -2.38 1.35 2.06
C TRP A 19 -2.27 -0.07 2.62
N CYS A 20 -1.52 -0.27 3.71
CA CYS A 20 -1.41 -1.57 4.37
C CYS A 20 -2.77 -2.08 4.86
N GLU A 21 -3.55 -1.25 5.54
CA GLU A 21 -4.89 -1.60 6.03
C GLU A 21 -5.82 -2.03 4.86
N LYS A 22 -5.80 -1.28 3.77
CA LYS A 22 -6.56 -1.61 2.56
C LYS A 22 -6.12 -2.93 1.91
N MET A 23 -4.82 -3.23 1.96
CA MET A 23 -4.29 -4.50 1.45
C MET A 23 -4.71 -5.68 2.31
N GLU A 24 -4.82 -5.52 3.64
CA GLU A 24 -5.33 -6.58 4.54
C GLU A 24 -6.79 -6.93 4.26
N GLU A 25 -7.61 -5.94 3.90
CA GLU A 25 -9.02 -6.15 3.51
C GLU A 25 -9.14 -6.79 2.12
N LYS A 26 -8.16 -6.60 1.23
CA LYS A 26 -8.14 -7.14 -0.12
C LYS A 26 -7.83 -8.65 -0.10
N PRO A 27 -8.63 -9.52 -0.74
CA PRO A 27 -8.33 -10.95 -0.85
C PRO A 27 -6.93 -11.19 -1.44
N LYS A 28 -6.13 -12.07 -0.80
CA LYS A 28 -4.75 -12.35 -1.24
C LYS A 28 -4.64 -12.93 -2.65
N SER A 29 -5.70 -13.56 -3.16
CA SER A 29 -5.78 -14.04 -4.55
C SER A 29 -5.73 -12.92 -5.58
N ASP A 30 -6.16 -11.72 -5.19
CA ASP A 30 -6.29 -10.55 -6.08
C ASP A 30 -5.03 -9.69 -6.05
N TRP A 31 -4.04 -10.10 -5.27
CA TRP A 31 -2.77 -9.40 -5.16
C TRP A 31 -1.92 -9.67 -6.38
N THR A 32 -1.37 -8.61 -6.95
CA THR A 32 -0.27 -8.75 -7.91
C THR A 32 1.01 -9.14 -7.16
N ALA A 33 1.95 -9.76 -7.87
CA ALA A 33 3.26 -10.11 -7.29
C ALA A 33 3.98 -8.88 -6.70
N ASN A 34 3.81 -7.71 -7.32
CA ASN A 34 4.42 -6.47 -6.85
C ASN A 34 3.77 -5.95 -5.57
N GLU A 35 2.42 -5.97 -5.49
CA GLU A 35 1.69 -5.62 -4.27
C GLU A 35 2.08 -6.54 -3.11
N ALA A 36 2.14 -7.85 -3.35
CA ALA A 36 2.55 -8.83 -2.33
C ALA A 36 3.97 -8.58 -1.81
N ALA A 37 4.92 -8.33 -2.72
CA ALA A 37 6.30 -8.01 -2.36
C ALA A 37 6.41 -6.69 -1.59
N SER A 38 5.69 -5.65 -2.01
CA SER A 38 5.64 -4.37 -1.32
C SER A 38 5.00 -4.49 0.06
N TYR A 39 3.91 -5.24 0.19
CA TYR A 39 3.26 -5.48 1.48
C TYR A 39 4.20 -6.18 2.46
N ALA A 40 4.88 -7.24 2.02
CA ALA A 40 5.86 -7.95 2.85
C ALA A 40 7.03 -7.04 3.30
N LYS A 41 7.44 -6.08 2.46
CA LYS A 41 8.55 -5.15 2.77
C LYS A 41 8.15 -3.99 3.68
N HIS A 42 6.89 -3.56 3.61
CA HIS A 42 6.47 -2.27 4.18
C HIS A 42 5.31 -2.36 5.18
N CYS A 43 4.71 -3.53 5.38
CA CYS A 43 3.53 -3.66 6.24
C CYS A 43 3.64 -4.81 7.24
N VAL A 44 4.52 -5.78 6.99
CA VAL A 44 4.78 -6.91 7.90
C VAL A 44 5.96 -6.52 8.81
N PHE A 45 5.63 -5.91 9.95
CA PHE A 45 6.57 -5.50 11.00
C PHE A 45 6.37 -6.33 12.27
#